data_AF-A0A660PTK7-F1
#
_entry.id   AF-A0A660PTK7-F1
#
_cell.length_a   1.000
_cell.length_b   1.000
_cell.length_c   1.000
_cell.angle_alpha   90.00
_cell.angle_beta   90.00
_cell.angle_gamma   90.00
#
_symmetry.space_group_name_H-M   'P 1'
#
loop_
_entity.id
_entity.type
_entity.pdbx_description
1 polymer ?
#
loop_
_entity_poly.entity_id
_entity_poly.type
_entity_poly.pdbx_seq_one_letter_code
_entity_poly.pdbx_strand_id
1 'polypeptide(L)'
;MPVANICFAEVDISLSLDRDGLKSFHLAVGEHYQVPEKEIVVVREAKISDEELPVVFYLAGRAGVSTQAIIKLRLDGKSWMDISAHCGLGPEIYYVSLKTDPGPPYGNAYGHFKNRNRNEWRNIKLTDDDIVNFVNLKFLSEHYGYSPDEIVKMRAKGQDFISVNTEIKKNKGQSKKDYTSNSKSQGKGKGKGKGKK
;
A
#
# COMPACT_ATOMS: atom_id res chain seq x y z
N MET A 1 52.97 8.12 -4.83
CA MET A 1 51.70 8.37 -4.10
C MET A 1 50.60 7.58 -4.78
N PRO A 2 50.04 6.51 -4.19
CA PRO A 2 48.86 5.86 -4.77
C PRO A 2 47.60 6.63 -4.37
N VAL A 3 46.77 6.97 -5.35
CA VAL A 3 45.43 7.51 -5.15
C VAL A 3 44.49 6.37 -4.80
N ALA A 4 43.83 6.47 -3.64
CA ALA A 4 42.81 5.52 -3.22
C ALA A 4 41.58 5.65 -4.14
N ASN A 5 41.20 4.52 -4.73
CA ASN A 5 40.00 4.36 -5.53
C ASN A 5 38.81 4.24 -4.57
N ILE A 6 37.99 5.28 -4.45
CA ILE A 6 36.78 5.25 -3.61
C ILE A 6 35.66 4.59 -4.42
N CYS A 7 35.14 3.48 -3.89
CA CYS A 7 34.08 2.66 -4.47
C CYS A 7 32.78 3.45 -4.67
N PHE A 8 32.27 3.48 -5.90
CA PHE A 8 30.96 4.02 -6.30
C PHE A 8 29.81 3.00 -6.23
N ALA A 9 29.96 1.88 -5.52
CA ALA A 9 29.02 0.75 -5.62
C ALA A 9 27.72 0.88 -4.79
N GLU A 10 27.64 1.85 -3.87
CA GLU A 10 26.47 2.00 -2.96
C GLU A 10 25.33 2.85 -3.55
N VAL A 11 25.66 3.79 -4.45
CA VAL A 11 24.69 4.76 -4.99
C VAL A 11 23.78 4.13 -6.04
N ASP A 12 24.28 3.23 -6.88
CA ASP A 12 23.49 2.55 -7.93
C ASP A 12 22.46 1.56 -7.35
N ILE A 13 22.74 0.97 -6.20
CA ILE A 13 21.84 -0.01 -5.55
C ILE A 13 20.63 0.69 -4.93
N SER A 14 20.82 1.83 -4.26
CA SER A 14 19.69 2.58 -3.68
C SER A 14 18.75 3.10 -4.77
N LEU A 15 19.30 3.71 -5.84
CA LEU A 15 18.51 4.26 -6.94
C LEU A 15 17.75 3.20 -7.76
N SER A 16 18.29 1.98 -7.86
CA SER A 16 17.63 0.88 -8.56
C SER A 16 16.52 0.24 -7.72
N LEU A 17 16.75 0.06 -6.41
CA LEU A 17 15.72 -0.39 -5.46
C LEU A 17 14.52 0.56 -5.41
N ASP A 18 14.76 1.88 -5.45
CA ASP A 18 13.71 2.89 -5.44
C ASP A 18 12.85 2.81 -6.72
N ARG A 19 13.47 2.61 -7.90
CA ARG A 19 12.74 2.47 -9.17
C ARG A 19 11.95 1.16 -9.25
N ASP A 20 12.51 0.07 -8.76
CA ASP A 20 11.83 -1.24 -8.78
C ASP A 20 10.68 -1.28 -7.77
N GLY A 21 10.88 -0.70 -6.58
CA GLY A 21 9.84 -0.50 -5.58
C GLY A 21 8.68 0.31 -6.14
N LEU A 22 8.99 1.44 -6.79
CA LEU A 22 7.99 2.32 -7.40
C LEU A 22 7.17 1.63 -8.51
N LYS A 23 7.84 0.96 -9.46
CA LYS A 23 7.15 0.18 -10.50
C LYS A 23 6.26 -0.90 -9.90
N SER A 24 6.74 -1.57 -8.86
CA SER A 24 5.98 -2.63 -8.19
C SER A 24 4.75 -2.09 -7.47
N PHE A 25 4.83 -0.89 -6.91
CA PHE A 25 3.71 -0.19 -6.30
C PHE A 25 2.68 0.19 -7.36
N HIS A 26 3.10 0.81 -8.47
CA HIS A 26 2.22 1.15 -9.59
C HIS A 26 1.50 -0.05 -10.17
N LEU A 27 2.19 -1.18 -10.33
CA LEU A 27 1.58 -2.42 -10.79
C LEU A 27 0.51 -2.91 -9.80
N ALA A 28 0.80 -2.89 -8.50
CA ALA A 28 -0.14 -3.31 -7.46
C ALA A 28 -1.39 -2.41 -7.41
N VAL A 29 -1.22 -1.09 -7.58
CA VAL A 29 -2.33 -0.13 -7.71
C VAL A 29 -3.19 -0.46 -8.94
N GLY A 30 -2.55 -0.69 -10.10
CA GLY A 30 -3.24 -1.06 -11.33
C GLY A 30 -4.06 -2.35 -11.18
N GLU A 31 -3.46 -3.38 -10.59
CA GLU A 31 -4.11 -4.66 -10.33
C GLU A 31 -5.28 -4.53 -9.34
N HIS A 32 -5.11 -3.76 -8.26
CA HIS A 32 -6.13 -3.59 -7.23
C HIS A 32 -7.37 -2.85 -7.73
N TYR A 33 -7.17 -1.72 -8.42
CA TYR A 33 -8.27 -0.91 -8.96
C TYR A 33 -8.73 -1.35 -10.36
N GLN A 34 -8.14 -2.42 -10.90
CA GLN A 34 -8.43 -2.97 -12.24
C GLN A 34 -8.26 -1.92 -13.36
N VAL A 35 -7.26 -1.06 -13.23
CA VAL A 35 -6.96 0.00 -14.20
C VAL A 35 -5.76 -0.38 -15.08
N PRO A 36 -5.80 -0.10 -16.39
CA PRO A 36 -4.70 -0.41 -17.28
C PRO A 36 -3.50 0.51 -17.01
N GLU A 37 -2.29 0.02 -17.29
CA GLU A 37 -1.03 0.76 -17.03
C GLU A 37 -1.00 2.16 -17.68
N LYS A 38 -1.62 2.32 -18.85
CA LYS A 38 -1.76 3.63 -19.51
C LYS A 38 -2.42 4.69 -18.62
N GLU A 39 -3.37 4.29 -17.78
CA GLU A 39 -4.09 5.21 -16.91
C GLU A 39 -3.23 5.60 -15.69
N ILE A 40 -2.42 4.67 -15.19
CA ILE A 40 -1.38 4.94 -14.18
C ILE A 40 -0.40 6.00 -14.68
N VAL A 41 0.04 5.89 -15.94
CA VAL A 41 0.96 6.87 -16.57
C VAL A 41 0.31 8.25 -16.64
N VAL A 42 -0.97 8.34 -17.04
CA VAL A 42 -1.71 9.62 -17.09
C VAL A 42 -1.72 10.32 -15.73
N VAL A 43 -1.97 9.60 -14.63
CA VAL A 43 -1.98 10.21 -13.29
C VAL A 43 -0.58 10.69 -12.89
N ARG A 44 0.46 9.92 -13.23
CA ARG A 44 1.85 10.27 -12.94
C ARG A 44 2.31 11.52 -13.70
N GLU A 45 1.94 11.63 -14.97
CA GLU A 45 2.24 12.80 -15.80
C GLU A 45 1.52 14.07 -15.31
N ALA A 46 0.41 13.91 -14.59
CA ALA A 46 -0.31 15.00 -13.96
C ALA A 46 0.39 15.60 -12.71
N LYS A 47 1.61 15.17 -12.37
CA LYS A 47 2.39 15.64 -11.20
C LYS A 47 1.71 15.41 -9.84
N ILE A 48 0.86 14.40 -9.76
CA ILE A 48 0.30 13.90 -8.50
C ILE A 48 1.34 12.98 -7.86
N SER A 49 1.51 13.04 -6.54
CA SER A 49 2.47 12.21 -5.82
C SER A 49 2.14 10.72 -5.99
N ASP A 50 3.16 9.87 -6.00
CA ASP A 50 2.97 8.43 -6.16
C ASP A 50 2.09 7.82 -5.05
N GLU A 51 2.19 8.32 -3.81
CA GLU A 51 1.31 7.87 -2.71
C GLU A 51 -0.14 8.37 -2.84
N GLU A 52 -0.39 9.39 -3.67
CA GLU A 52 -1.73 9.90 -3.94
C GLU A 52 -2.42 9.16 -5.10
N LEU A 53 -1.69 8.38 -5.91
CA LEU A 53 -2.29 7.60 -7.01
C LEU A 53 -3.45 6.72 -6.54
N PRO A 54 -3.32 5.93 -5.44
CA PRO A 54 -4.43 5.15 -4.91
C PRO A 54 -5.65 6.01 -4.56
N VAL A 55 -5.46 7.25 -4.08
CA VAL A 55 -6.57 8.16 -3.72
C VAL A 55 -7.38 8.54 -4.95
N VAL A 56 -6.71 8.84 -6.06
CA VAL A 56 -7.36 9.19 -7.33
C VAL A 56 -8.29 8.06 -7.79
N PHE A 57 -7.78 6.83 -7.86
CA PHE A 57 -8.57 5.67 -8.30
C PHE A 57 -9.65 5.28 -7.30
N TYR A 58 -9.35 5.38 -6.01
CA TYR A 58 -10.32 5.11 -4.94
C TYR A 58 -11.54 6.03 -5.05
N LEU A 59 -11.32 7.33 -5.23
CA LEU A 59 -12.40 8.30 -5.38
C LEU A 59 -13.15 8.16 -6.70
N ALA A 60 -12.44 7.99 -7.82
CA ALA A 60 -13.06 7.77 -9.12
C ALA A 60 -14.00 6.55 -9.10
N GLY A 61 -13.53 5.43 -8.54
CA GLY A 61 -14.33 4.21 -8.40
C GLY A 61 -15.50 4.36 -7.43
N ARG A 62 -15.33 5.06 -6.30
CA ARG A 62 -16.40 5.27 -5.31
C ARG A 62 -17.48 6.24 -5.79
N ALA A 63 -17.09 7.28 -6.51
CA ALA A 63 -18.02 8.27 -7.05
C ALA A 63 -18.62 7.87 -8.41
N GLY A 64 -18.06 6.86 -9.09
CA GLY A 64 -18.47 6.47 -10.44
C GLY A 64 -18.14 7.54 -11.49
N VAL A 65 -17.07 8.31 -11.29
CA VAL A 65 -16.63 9.38 -12.18
C VAL A 65 -15.29 9.03 -12.84
N SER A 66 -14.91 9.75 -13.89
CA SER A 66 -13.63 9.52 -14.55
C SER A 66 -12.45 9.97 -13.70
N THR A 67 -11.34 9.23 -13.79
CA THR A 67 -10.04 9.58 -13.18
C THR A 67 -9.62 11.00 -13.54
N GLN A 68 -9.82 11.43 -14.79
CA GLN A 68 -9.49 12.77 -15.26
C GLN A 68 -10.27 13.88 -14.54
N ALA A 69 -11.53 13.64 -14.17
CA ALA A 69 -12.31 14.62 -13.40
C ALA A 69 -11.71 14.83 -12.01
N ILE A 70 -11.29 13.76 -11.34
CA ILE A 70 -10.62 13.82 -10.03
C ILE A 70 -9.28 14.54 -10.14
N ILE A 71 -8.46 14.19 -11.15
CA ILE A 71 -7.17 14.84 -11.41
C ILE A 71 -7.36 16.34 -11.64
N LYS A 72 -8.33 16.73 -12.47
CA LYS A 72 -8.61 18.15 -12.74
C LYS A 72 -8.92 18.90 -11.45
N LEU A 73 -9.81 18.37 -10.61
CA LEU A 73 -10.14 19.00 -9.34
C LEU A 73 -8.92 19.12 -8.40
N ARG A 74 -8.02 18.13 -8.41
CA ARG A 74 -6.77 18.18 -7.65
C ARG A 74 -5.83 19.26 -8.17
N LEU A 75 -5.68 19.36 -9.49
CA LEU A 75 -4.86 20.39 -10.14
C LEU A 75 -5.43 21.81 -9.98
N ASP A 76 -6.75 21.93 -9.83
CA ASP A 76 -7.43 23.19 -9.47
C ASP A 76 -7.19 23.60 -7.99
N GLY A 77 -6.37 22.84 -7.25
CA GLY A 77 -5.93 23.17 -5.89
C GLY A 77 -6.89 22.72 -4.78
N LYS A 78 -7.85 21.83 -5.08
CA LYS A 78 -8.76 21.30 -4.05
C LYS A 78 -8.07 20.24 -3.18
N SER A 79 -8.42 20.24 -1.89
CA SER A 79 -8.03 19.15 -0.98
C SER A 79 -8.76 17.85 -1.36
N TRP A 80 -8.22 16.69 -0.98
CA TRP A 80 -8.90 15.41 -1.19
C TRP A 80 -10.26 15.36 -0.49
N MET A 81 -10.39 16.03 0.67
CA MET A 81 -11.66 16.15 1.38
C MET A 81 -12.68 16.99 0.61
N ASP A 82 -12.26 18.10 0.00
CA ASP A 82 -13.13 18.94 -0.84
C ASP A 82 -13.54 18.21 -2.13
N ILE A 83 -12.63 17.44 -2.73
CA ILE A 83 -12.92 16.59 -3.89
C ILE A 83 -13.97 15.54 -3.53
N SER A 84 -13.81 14.87 -2.39
CA SER A 84 -14.79 13.90 -1.90
C SER A 84 -16.16 14.55 -1.69
N ALA A 85 -16.21 15.70 -1.02
CA ALA A 85 -17.45 16.44 -0.82
C ALA A 85 -18.09 16.86 -2.16
N HIS A 86 -17.29 17.30 -3.14
CA HIS A 86 -17.75 17.63 -4.48
C HIS A 86 -18.38 16.41 -5.20
N CYS A 87 -17.86 15.22 -4.93
CA CYS A 87 -18.39 13.96 -5.44
C CYS A 87 -19.52 13.36 -4.59
N GLY A 88 -20.02 14.07 -3.56
CA GLY A 88 -21.06 13.58 -2.66
C GLY A 88 -20.60 12.48 -1.70
N LEU A 89 -19.29 12.35 -1.48
CA LEU A 89 -18.67 11.36 -0.60
C LEU A 89 -18.30 12.00 0.75
N GLY A 90 -18.68 11.32 1.84
CA GLY A 90 -18.30 11.71 3.20
C GLY A 90 -17.03 11.00 3.70
N PRO A 91 -16.43 11.48 4.80
CA PRO A 91 -15.18 10.93 5.34
C PRO A 91 -15.31 9.48 5.85
N GLU A 92 -16.52 9.00 6.09
CA GLU A 92 -16.81 7.62 6.47
C GLU A 92 -16.27 6.58 5.48
N ILE A 93 -16.07 6.95 4.21
CA ILE A 93 -15.53 6.03 3.20
C ILE A 93 -14.08 5.65 3.52
N TYR A 94 -13.34 6.48 4.24
CA TYR A 94 -11.92 6.27 4.51
C TYR A 94 -11.68 5.43 5.75
N TYR A 95 -12.66 5.35 6.64
CA TYR A 95 -12.50 4.65 7.90
C TYR A 95 -12.13 3.17 7.71
N VAL A 96 -11.13 2.72 8.45
CA VAL A 96 -10.70 1.32 8.56
C VAL A 96 -10.75 0.96 10.05
N SER A 97 -11.30 -0.21 10.38
CA SER A 97 -11.32 -0.66 11.79
C SER A 97 -9.96 -1.23 12.17
N LEU A 98 -9.41 -0.80 13.31
CA LEU A 98 -8.18 -1.32 13.89
C LEU A 98 -8.46 -2.02 15.22
N LYS A 99 -7.62 -3.00 15.57
CA LYS A 99 -7.71 -3.68 16.88
C LYS A 99 -7.03 -2.88 17.98
N THR A 100 -6.00 -2.12 17.62
CA THR A 100 -5.19 -1.35 18.54
C THR A 100 -5.21 0.14 18.20
N ASP A 101 -4.91 0.98 19.19
CA ASP A 101 -4.71 2.41 18.95
C ASP A 101 -3.49 2.58 18.03
N PRO A 102 -3.65 3.17 16.84
CA PRO A 102 -2.57 3.20 15.87
C PRO A 102 -1.44 4.16 16.24
N GLY A 103 -1.66 5.12 17.14
CA GLY A 103 -0.72 6.23 17.34
C GLY A 103 -0.45 7.01 16.03
N PRO A 104 0.56 7.89 16.00
CA PRO A 104 0.95 8.60 14.78
C PRO A 104 1.38 7.64 13.64
N PRO A 105 1.08 7.97 12.36
CA PRO A 105 0.44 9.20 11.88
C PRO A 105 -1.11 9.18 11.98
N TYR A 106 -1.73 8.06 12.32
CA TYR A 106 -3.19 7.89 12.22
C TYR A 106 -3.97 8.40 13.45
N GLY A 107 -3.31 8.55 14.60
CA GLY A 107 -3.96 8.77 15.90
C GLY A 107 -4.89 9.98 15.93
N ASN A 108 -4.50 11.09 15.30
CA ASN A 108 -5.33 12.29 15.21
C ASN A 108 -6.62 12.03 14.42
N ALA A 109 -6.49 11.43 13.24
CA ALA A 109 -7.63 11.11 12.39
C ALA A 109 -8.59 10.11 13.05
N TYR A 110 -8.06 9.04 13.66
CA TYR A 110 -8.87 8.08 14.41
C TYR A 110 -9.55 8.70 15.64
N GLY A 111 -8.90 9.68 16.28
CA GLY A 111 -9.50 10.47 17.36
C GLY A 111 -10.80 11.16 16.93
N HIS A 112 -10.87 11.69 15.71
CA HIS A 112 -12.09 12.28 15.18
C HIS A 112 -13.24 11.27 15.04
N PHE A 113 -12.95 10.05 14.62
CA PHE A 113 -13.95 8.99 14.46
C PHE A 113 -14.37 8.38 15.81
N LYS A 114 -13.43 8.20 16.74
CA LYS A 114 -13.67 7.57 18.06
C LYS A 114 -14.50 8.45 18.99
N ASN A 115 -14.31 9.76 18.92
CA ASN A 115 -14.96 10.72 19.83
C ASN A 115 -16.31 11.25 19.31
N ARG A 116 -16.83 10.71 18.20
CA ARG A 116 -18.04 11.17 17.54
C ARG A 116 -18.97 10.02 17.21
N ASN A 117 -20.27 10.29 17.29
CA ASN A 117 -21.27 9.32 16.85
C ASN A 117 -21.25 9.18 15.32
N ARG A 118 -21.66 8.01 14.81
CA ARG A 118 -21.59 7.72 13.37
C ARG A 118 -22.37 8.69 12.49
N ASN A 119 -23.47 9.24 13.01
CA ASN A 119 -24.29 10.26 12.33
C ASN A 119 -23.57 11.63 12.20
N GLU A 120 -22.53 11.88 13.00
CA GLU A 120 -21.70 13.08 13.01
C GLU A 120 -20.44 12.92 12.15
N TRP A 121 -20.16 11.71 11.65
CA TRP A 121 -18.96 11.44 10.85
C TRP A 121 -18.90 12.30 9.60
N ARG A 122 -20.05 12.61 8.98
CA ARG A 122 -20.14 13.52 7.83
C ARG A 122 -19.49 14.90 8.06
N ASN A 123 -19.33 15.31 9.32
CA ASN A 123 -18.74 16.61 9.71
C ASN A 123 -17.26 16.48 10.12
N ILE A 124 -16.65 15.31 9.97
CA ILE A 124 -15.22 15.11 10.21
C ILE A 124 -14.46 15.77 9.06
N LYS A 125 -13.41 16.52 9.41
CA LYS A 125 -12.47 17.09 8.47
C LYS A 125 -11.19 16.29 8.55
N LEU A 126 -10.80 15.69 7.43
CA LEU A 126 -9.54 14.99 7.29
C LEU A 126 -8.58 15.86 6.47
N THR A 127 -7.30 15.81 6.82
CA THR A 127 -6.25 16.41 5.99
C THR A 127 -5.98 15.53 4.77
N ASP A 128 -5.25 16.07 3.79
CA ASP A 128 -4.80 15.29 2.63
C ASP A 128 -3.95 14.09 3.09
N ASP A 129 -3.05 14.30 4.04
CA ASP A 129 -2.20 13.24 4.60
C ASP A 129 -3.02 12.16 5.30
N ASP A 130 -4.07 12.52 6.04
CA ASP A 130 -4.96 11.54 6.66
C ASP A 130 -5.63 10.65 5.60
N ILE A 131 -6.13 11.27 4.52
CA ILE A 131 -6.79 10.57 3.41
C ILE A 131 -5.80 9.68 2.68
N VAL A 132 -4.61 10.16 2.36
CA VAL A 132 -3.54 9.38 1.73
C VAL A 132 -3.20 8.17 2.61
N ASN A 133 -3.04 8.38 3.92
CA ASN A 133 -2.74 7.30 4.85
C ASN A 133 -3.87 6.25 4.90
N PHE A 134 -5.14 6.66 5.01
CA PHE A 134 -6.27 5.73 5.04
C PHE A 134 -6.44 4.93 3.76
N VAL A 135 -6.34 5.60 2.60
CA VAL A 135 -6.53 4.93 1.32
C VAL A 135 -5.39 3.95 1.06
N ASN A 136 -4.14 4.32 1.32
CA ASN A 136 -3.03 3.39 1.17
C ASN A 136 -3.10 2.21 2.15
N LEU A 137 -3.51 2.46 3.39
CA LEU A 137 -3.78 1.40 4.38
C LEU A 137 -4.80 0.39 3.85
N LYS A 138 -5.93 0.89 3.32
CA LYS A 138 -6.98 0.06 2.74
C LYS A 138 -6.48 -0.72 1.52
N PHE A 139 -5.87 -0.02 0.58
CA PHE A 139 -5.29 -0.61 -0.63
C PHE A 139 -4.32 -1.76 -0.29
N LEU A 140 -3.34 -1.51 0.58
CA LEU A 140 -2.33 -2.52 0.94
C LEU A 140 -2.96 -3.70 1.69
N SER A 141 -3.93 -3.42 2.58
CA SER A 141 -4.63 -4.47 3.32
C SER A 141 -5.46 -5.35 2.39
N GLU A 142 -6.22 -4.77 1.47
CA GLU A 142 -7.11 -5.50 0.56
C GLU A 142 -6.33 -6.21 -0.55
N HIS A 143 -5.34 -5.54 -1.17
CA HIS A 143 -4.53 -6.13 -2.24
C HIS A 143 -3.62 -7.25 -1.74
N TYR A 144 -2.99 -7.08 -0.57
CA TYR A 144 -2.08 -8.10 -0.02
C TYR A 144 -2.71 -9.00 1.04
N GLY A 145 -3.92 -8.74 1.53
CA GLY A 145 -4.51 -9.52 2.63
C GLY A 145 -3.76 -9.36 3.96
N TYR A 146 -2.98 -8.29 4.12
CA TYR A 146 -2.32 -7.95 5.38
C TYR A 146 -3.31 -7.31 6.35
N SER A 147 -3.11 -7.52 7.65
CA SER A 147 -3.95 -6.83 8.62
C SER A 147 -3.64 -5.32 8.63
N PRO A 148 -4.65 -4.45 8.76
CA PRO A 148 -4.41 -3.02 8.89
C PRO A 148 -3.44 -2.66 10.03
N ASP A 149 -3.54 -3.35 11.19
CA ASP A 149 -2.64 -3.14 12.33
C ASP A 149 -1.15 -3.38 11.98
N GLU A 150 -0.83 -4.35 11.11
CA GLU A 150 0.55 -4.60 10.68
C GLU A 150 1.09 -3.50 9.77
N ILE A 151 0.26 -3.02 8.83
CA ILE A 151 0.63 -1.93 7.93
C ILE A 151 0.84 -0.64 8.71
N VAL A 152 -0.02 -0.35 9.69
CA VAL A 152 0.12 0.78 10.62
C VAL A 152 1.47 0.70 11.36
N LYS A 153 1.88 -0.48 11.86
CA LYS A 153 3.18 -0.66 12.53
C LYS A 153 4.36 -0.40 11.60
N MET A 154 4.27 -0.76 10.32
CA MET A 154 5.32 -0.45 9.35
C MET A 154 5.38 1.06 9.08
N ARG A 155 4.23 1.69 8.87
CA ARG A 155 4.13 3.15 8.64
C ARG A 155 4.61 3.97 9.84
N ALA A 156 4.32 3.53 11.06
CA ALA A 156 4.76 4.19 12.29
C ALA A 156 6.29 4.23 12.46
N LYS A 157 7.04 3.39 11.74
CA LYS A 157 8.52 3.45 11.69
C LYS A 157 9.06 4.56 10.78
N GLY A 158 8.18 5.37 10.17
CA GLY A 158 8.55 6.45 9.25
C GLY A 158 8.74 6.00 7.80
N GLN A 159 8.38 4.76 7.46
CA GLN A 159 8.48 4.23 6.09
C GLN A 159 7.36 4.80 5.21
N ASP A 160 7.69 5.22 3.99
CA ASP A 160 6.71 5.56 2.94
C ASP A 160 5.98 4.31 2.42
N PHE A 161 4.86 4.49 1.73
CA PHE A 161 4.00 3.41 1.26
C PHE A 161 4.63 2.58 0.12
N ILE A 162 5.58 3.13 -0.64
CA ILE A 162 6.33 2.38 -1.67
C ILE A 162 7.29 1.39 -0.98
N SER A 163 7.97 1.85 0.07
CA SER A 163 8.82 1.03 0.93
C SER A 163 8.01 -0.05 1.66
N VAL A 164 6.86 0.30 2.24
CA VAL A 164 5.96 -0.65 2.89
C VAL A 164 5.45 -1.71 1.89
N ASN A 165 5.05 -1.30 0.69
CA ASN A 165 4.65 -2.20 -0.40
C ASN A 165 5.75 -3.20 -0.76
N THR A 166 6.98 -2.70 -0.92
CA THR A 166 8.15 -3.51 -1.26
C THR A 166 8.43 -4.57 -0.19
N GLU A 167 8.37 -4.18 1.08
CA GLU A 167 8.57 -5.07 2.23
C GLU A 167 7.46 -6.14 2.32
N ILE A 168 6.20 -5.74 2.19
CA ILE A 168 5.04 -6.65 2.17
C ILE A 168 5.17 -7.68 1.05
N LYS A 169 5.52 -7.24 -0.17
CA LYS A 169 5.68 -8.11 -1.33
C LYS A 169 6.83 -9.12 -1.14
N LYS A 170 7.95 -8.67 -0.57
CA LYS A 170 9.11 -9.52 -0.26
C LYS A 170 8.74 -10.61 0.75
N ASN A 171 8.06 -10.25 1.83
CA ASN A 171 7.65 -11.18 2.88
C ASN A 171 6.66 -12.23 2.36
N LYS A 172 5.69 -11.84 1.52
CA LYS A 172 4.80 -12.79 0.81
C LYS A 172 5.54 -13.78 -0.09
N GLY A 173 6.60 -13.32 -0.76
CA GLY A 173 7.42 -14.16 -1.63
C GLY A 173 8.25 -15.19 -0.85
N GLN A 174 8.69 -14.85 0.37
CA GLN A 174 9.45 -15.75 1.24
C GLN A 174 8.57 -16.85 1.84
N SER A 175 7.35 -16.52 2.27
CA SER A 175 6.39 -17.52 2.77
C SER A 175 6.05 -18.61 1.72
N LYS A 176 6.16 -18.31 0.42
CA LYS A 176 6.02 -19.31 -0.65
C LYS A 176 7.28 -20.17 -0.89
N LYS A 177 8.49 -19.66 -0.60
CA LYS A 177 9.75 -20.41 -0.81
C LYS A 177 9.97 -21.48 0.25
N ASP A 178 9.49 -21.28 1.48
CA ASP A 178 9.65 -22.26 2.57
C ASP A 178 8.76 -23.50 2.40
N TYR A 179 7.69 -23.43 1.60
CA TYR A 179 6.87 -24.61 1.27
C TYR A 179 7.50 -25.53 0.23
N THR A 180 8.50 -25.07 -0.54
CA THR A 180 9.06 -25.86 -1.67
C THR A 180 10.38 -26.56 -1.32
N SER A 181 11.00 -26.24 -0.17
CA SER A 181 12.27 -26.85 0.27
C SER A 181 12.09 -28.09 1.17
N ASN A 182 10.87 -28.45 1.58
CA ASN A 182 10.63 -29.56 2.52
C ASN A 182 10.01 -30.84 1.90
N SER A 183 9.97 -30.98 0.57
CA SER A 183 9.43 -32.16 -0.11
C SER A 183 10.47 -33.00 -0.87
N LYS A 184 11.70 -33.10 -0.34
CA LYS A 184 12.73 -34.01 -0.90
C LYS A 184 13.72 -34.51 0.16
N SER A 185 13.28 -35.46 1.01
CA SER A 185 14.12 -36.60 1.46
C SER A 185 13.42 -37.47 2.49
N GLN A 186 12.62 -38.45 2.05
CA GLN A 186 12.50 -39.71 2.82
C GLN A 186 12.10 -40.87 1.91
N GLY A 187 12.99 -41.21 0.98
CA GLY A 187 13.03 -42.54 0.36
C GLY A 187 14.19 -43.32 0.95
N LYS A 188 13.96 -44.10 2.01
CA LYS A 188 14.94 -45.11 2.45
C LYS A 188 14.21 -46.41 2.76
N GLY A 189 14.15 -47.26 1.74
CA GLY A 189 13.67 -48.63 1.85
C GLY A 189 14.56 -49.47 2.76
N LYS A 190 13.93 -50.42 3.45
CA LYS A 190 14.58 -51.65 3.90
C LYS A 190 13.53 -52.73 4.14
N GLY A 191 13.20 -53.46 3.07
CA GLY A 191 12.56 -54.76 3.18
C GLY A 191 13.55 -55.78 3.74
N LYS A 192 13.14 -56.54 4.76
CA LYS A 192 13.89 -57.71 5.23
C LYS A 192 12.90 -58.83 5.49
N GLY A 193 12.65 -59.64 4.45
CA GLY A 193 11.95 -60.90 4.54
C GLY A 193 12.82 -61.93 5.26
N LYS A 194 12.24 -62.66 6.21
CA LYS A 194 12.78 -63.92 6.73
C LYS A 194 11.63 -64.93 6.72
N GLY A 195 11.64 -65.82 5.74
CA GLY A 195 10.86 -67.05 5.77
C GLY A 195 11.47 -68.04 6.75
N LYS A 196 10.61 -68.68 7.54
CA LYS A 196 10.85 -69.99 8.18
C LYS A 196 9.51 -70.54 8.67
N LYS A 197 8.88 -71.37 7.84
CA LYS A 197 8.45 -72.76 8.12
C LYS A 197 7.57 -73.23 6.99
#